data_AF-A0A9W8N669-F1
#
_entry.id   AF-A0A9W8N669-F1
#
_cell.length_a   1.000
_cell.length_b   1.000
_cell.length_c   1.000
_cell.angle_alpha   90.00
_cell.angle_beta   90.00
_cell.angle_gamma   90.00
#
_symmetry.space_group_name_H-M   'P 1'
#
loop_
_entity.id
_entity.type
_entity.pdbx_description
1 polymer ?
#
loop_
_entity_poly.entity_id
_entity_poly.type
_entity_poly.pdbx_seq_one_letter_code
_entity_poly.pdbx_strand_id
1 'polypeptide(L)'
;MSFKGFQKSVIRAPQQLKAKFNIGEHTKDAVFIDSERRFQELESETKRLHDSSQKYFEAINGMLNHQIEFSKAMTEIYKPISGRVSDPDSLVVHGNPEGIRACEEYEAVVKDLQDTIAPELDMIDTRIVRPANELLDVLKVIRKTAVKRDHKQLDYDRHRTTLKKLQEKKEKSAKDEKAIWKAESDLETSTQEYNYFNDLLKEELPKLFHLEREFIQPLFQSILREAR
;
A
#
# COMPACT_ATOMS: atom_id res chain seq x y z
N MET A 1 2.19 -10.69 -17.90
CA MET A 1 0.83 -10.59 -18.51
C MET A 1 0.78 -11.52 -19.71
N SER A 2 -0.14 -12.49 -19.76
CA SER A 2 -0.26 -13.45 -20.88
C SER A 2 -1.02 -12.83 -22.06
N PHE A 3 -0.74 -13.27 -23.30
CA PHE A 3 -1.42 -12.84 -24.53
C PHE A 3 -2.96 -12.98 -24.45
N LYS A 4 -3.46 -14.07 -23.85
CA LYS A 4 -4.89 -14.27 -23.57
C LYS A 4 -5.46 -13.25 -22.57
N GLY A 5 -4.64 -12.79 -21.62
CA GLY A 5 -5.01 -11.74 -20.67
C GLY A 5 -5.16 -10.39 -21.35
N PHE A 6 -4.22 -10.04 -22.24
CA PHE A 6 -4.29 -8.80 -23.03
C PHE A 6 -5.54 -8.78 -23.94
N GLN A 7 -5.83 -9.87 -24.63
CA GLN A 7 -7.04 -9.99 -25.47
C GLN A 7 -8.33 -9.80 -24.65
N LYS A 8 -8.43 -10.41 -23.47
CA LYS A 8 -9.58 -10.23 -22.58
C LYS A 8 -9.70 -8.79 -22.06
N SER A 9 -8.59 -8.12 -21.75
CA SER A 9 -8.60 -6.71 -21.35
C SER A 9 -9.15 -5.78 -22.43
N VAL A 10 -8.78 -5.99 -23.70
CA VAL A 10 -9.30 -5.20 -24.83
C VAL A 10 -10.81 -5.41 -25.00
N ILE A 11 -11.31 -6.63 -24.82
CA ILE A 11 -12.74 -6.94 -24.93
C ILE A 11 -13.55 -6.32 -23.77
N ARG A 12 -12.96 -6.17 -22.59
CA ARG A 12 -13.62 -5.60 -21.40
C ARG A 12 -13.61 -4.07 -21.36
N ALA A 13 -12.68 -3.41 -22.04
CA ALA A 13 -12.55 -1.94 -22.01
C ALA A 13 -13.84 -1.17 -22.37
N PRO A 14 -14.64 -1.54 -23.40
CA PRO A 14 -15.91 -0.88 -23.69
C PRO A 14 -16.94 -1.04 -22.58
N GLN A 15 -16.95 -2.20 -21.90
CA GLN A 15 -17.88 -2.49 -20.81
C GLN A 15 -17.48 -1.75 -19.53
N GLN A 16 -16.18 -1.61 -19.26
CA GLN A 16 -15.66 -0.80 -18.14
C GLN A 16 -16.06 0.67 -18.27
N LEU A 17 -15.99 1.24 -19.48
CA LEU A 17 -16.47 2.61 -19.72
C LEU A 17 -17.97 2.72 -19.46
N LYS A 18 -18.78 1.80 -19.99
CA LYS A 18 -20.23 1.78 -19.76
C LYS A 18 -20.60 1.63 -18.28
N ALA A 19 -19.91 0.78 -17.54
CA ALA A 19 -20.07 0.61 -16.10
C ALA A 19 -19.76 1.91 -15.34
N LYS A 20 -18.67 2.60 -15.68
CA LYS A 20 -18.31 3.89 -15.08
C LYS A 20 -19.34 4.99 -15.34
N PHE A 21 -19.99 5.00 -16.49
CA PHE A 21 -21.05 5.95 -16.82
C PHE A 21 -22.46 5.45 -16.43
N ASN A 22 -22.56 4.31 -15.72
CA ASN A 22 -23.83 3.67 -15.35
C ASN A 22 -24.79 3.45 -16.54
N ILE A 23 -24.22 3.21 -17.73
CA ILE A 23 -24.95 2.96 -18.98
C ILE A 23 -25.18 1.45 -19.10
N GLY A 24 -26.45 1.02 -19.11
CA GLY A 24 -26.86 -0.38 -19.25
C GLY A 24 -27.27 -1.06 -17.94
N GLU A 25 -27.60 -2.36 -18.01
CA GLU A 25 -27.88 -3.19 -16.84
C GLU A 25 -26.56 -3.66 -16.22
N HIS A 26 -26.32 -3.27 -14.96
CA HIS A 26 -25.16 -3.69 -14.17
C HIS A 26 -25.63 -4.47 -12.96
N THR A 27 -24.94 -5.56 -12.66
CA THR A 27 -25.22 -6.31 -11.43
C THR A 27 -24.84 -5.45 -10.23
N LYS A 28 -25.77 -5.28 -9.27
CA LYS A 28 -25.52 -4.54 -8.01
C LYS A 28 -25.60 -5.50 -6.85
N ASP A 29 -24.53 -5.58 -6.07
CA ASP A 29 -24.45 -6.41 -4.87
C ASP A 29 -24.18 -5.51 -3.67
N ALA A 30 -25.24 -5.10 -2.98
CA ALA A 30 -25.14 -4.12 -1.89
C ALA A 30 -24.23 -4.59 -0.74
N VAL A 31 -24.23 -5.89 -0.46
CA VAL A 31 -23.40 -6.50 0.60
C VAL A 31 -21.93 -6.44 0.22
N PHE A 32 -21.60 -6.81 -1.02
CA PHE A 32 -20.22 -6.69 -1.51
C PHE A 32 -19.78 -5.23 -1.59
N ILE A 33 -20.64 -4.32 -2.04
CA ILE A 33 -20.30 -2.89 -2.15
C ILE A 33 -19.95 -2.29 -0.79
N ASP A 34 -20.72 -2.58 0.28
CA ASP A 34 -20.37 -2.10 1.62
C ASP A 34 -19.07 -2.75 2.12
N SER A 35 -18.90 -4.05 1.92
CA SER A 35 -17.68 -4.77 2.30
C SER A 35 -16.44 -4.24 1.58
N GLU A 36 -16.56 -3.93 0.28
CA GLU A 36 -15.49 -3.36 -0.54
C GLU A 36 -15.13 -1.93 -0.08
N ARG A 37 -16.11 -1.12 0.31
CA ARG A 37 -15.85 0.21 0.89
C ARG A 37 -15.05 0.09 2.19
N ARG A 38 -15.48 -0.78 3.11
CA ARG A 38 -14.77 -1.05 4.38
C ARG A 38 -13.37 -1.59 4.14
N PHE A 39 -13.21 -2.46 3.14
CA PHE A 39 -11.91 -2.99 2.74
C PHE A 39 -10.97 -1.91 2.20
N GLN A 40 -11.48 -0.96 1.39
CA GLN A 40 -10.70 0.18 0.92
C GLN A 40 -10.27 1.11 2.05
N GLU A 41 -11.17 1.39 3.00
CA GLU A 41 -10.84 2.17 4.20
C GLU A 41 -9.73 1.48 5.01
N LEU A 42 -9.85 0.17 5.26
CA LEU A 42 -8.83 -0.62 5.96
C LEU A 42 -7.48 -0.60 5.25
N GLU A 43 -7.46 -0.78 3.92
CA GLU A 43 -6.22 -0.74 3.13
C GLU A 43 -5.55 0.64 3.19
N SER A 44 -6.33 1.71 3.09
CA SER A 44 -5.84 3.09 3.18
C SER A 44 -5.24 3.39 4.55
N GLU A 45 -5.97 3.09 5.63
CA GLU A 45 -5.52 3.41 6.99
C GLU A 45 -4.33 2.53 7.42
N THR A 46 -4.32 1.25 7.05
CA THR A 46 -3.15 0.36 7.31
C THR A 46 -1.90 0.89 6.62
N LYS A 47 -2.03 1.30 5.35
CA LYS A 47 -0.91 1.88 4.61
C LYS A 47 -0.45 3.19 5.23
N ARG A 48 -1.38 4.04 5.63
CA ARG A 48 -1.06 5.31 6.29
C ARG A 48 -0.31 5.09 7.61
N LEU A 49 -0.74 4.13 8.41
CA LEU A 49 -0.06 3.74 9.66
C LEU A 49 1.37 3.28 9.36
N HIS A 50 1.53 2.33 8.44
CA HIS A 50 2.84 1.85 8.01
C HIS A 50 3.77 2.98 7.57
N ASP A 51 3.32 3.79 6.60
CA ASP A 51 4.14 4.84 5.98
C ASP A 51 4.50 5.94 7.01
N SER A 52 3.59 6.24 7.93
CA SER A 52 3.81 7.25 8.97
C SER A 52 4.77 6.76 10.06
N SER A 53 4.65 5.51 10.49
CA SER A 53 5.56 4.87 11.46
C SER A 53 6.96 4.71 10.88
N GLN A 54 7.08 4.26 9.63
CA GLN A 54 8.37 4.17 8.94
C GLN A 54 9.02 5.55 8.80
N LYS A 55 8.27 6.56 8.35
CA LYS A 55 8.79 7.93 8.22
C LYS A 55 9.24 8.51 9.55
N TYR A 56 8.54 8.22 10.65
CA TYR A 56 8.94 8.64 11.99
C TYR A 56 10.30 8.04 12.38
N PHE A 57 10.47 6.72 12.19
CA PHE A 57 11.73 6.01 12.43
C PHE A 57 12.89 6.58 11.61
N GLU A 58 12.68 6.79 10.30
CA GLU A 58 13.69 7.33 9.39
C GLU A 58 14.04 8.78 9.75
N ALA A 59 13.06 9.60 10.12
CA ALA A 59 13.26 11.01 10.47
C ALA A 59 14.10 11.17 11.74
N ILE A 60 13.87 10.34 12.77
CA ILE A 60 14.65 10.40 14.02
C ILE A 60 16.10 10.00 13.76
N ASN A 61 16.33 8.86 13.12
CA ASN A 61 17.68 8.42 12.78
C ASN A 61 18.40 9.44 11.87
N GLY A 62 17.68 9.99 10.88
CA GLY A 62 18.20 11.03 10.01
C GLY A 62 18.61 12.28 10.77
N MET A 63 17.76 12.76 11.70
CA MET A 63 18.05 13.93 12.52
C MET A 63 19.32 13.74 13.38
N LEU A 64 19.44 12.60 14.08
CA LEU A 64 20.61 12.33 14.92
C LEU A 64 21.90 12.23 14.10
N ASN A 65 21.84 11.55 12.95
CA ASN A 65 22.99 11.47 12.04
C ASN A 65 23.39 12.86 11.51
N HIS A 66 22.42 13.71 11.15
CA HIS A 66 22.71 15.07 10.72
C HIS A 66 23.31 15.93 11.84
N GLN A 67 22.89 15.76 13.09
CA GLN A 67 23.48 16.44 14.24
C GLN A 67 24.97 16.05 14.43
N ILE A 68 25.29 14.76 14.29
CA ILE A 68 26.68 14.28 14.34
C ILE A 68 27.51 14.90 13.21
N GLU A 69 27.03 14.85 11.97
CA GLU A 69 27.77 15.42 10.83
C GLU A 69 27.92 16.94 10.91
N PHE A 70 26.91 17.64 11.45
CA PHE A 70 27.01 19.06 11.74
C PHE A 70 28.14 19.35 12.74
N SER A 71 28.24 18.56 13.82
CA SER A 71 29.32 18.72 14.81
C SER A 71 30.70 18.49 14.22
N LYS A 72 30.84 17.47 13.36
CA LYS A 72 32.09 17.18 12.65
C LYS A 72 32.48 18.33 11.73
N ALA A 73 31.53 18.85 10.94
CA ALA A 73 31.77 19.98 10.05
C ALA A 73 32.21 21.23 10.84
N MET A 74 31.58 21.51 11.98
CA MET A 74 31.99 22.59 12.89
C MET A 74 33.41 22.37 13.44
N THR A 75 33.74 21.13 13.81
CA THR A 75 35.07 20.76 14.30
C THR A 75 36.14 21.03 13.23
N GLU A 76 35.88 20.71 11.96
CA GLU A 76 36.81 21.00 10.85
C GLU A 76 37.07 22.50 10.68
N ILE A 77 36.10 23.37 10.94
CA ILE A 77 36.29 24.83 10.87
C ILE A 77 37.25 25.33 11.94
N TYR A 78 37.22 24.72 13.13
CA TYR A 78 38.10 25.09 14.24
C TYR A 78 39.52 24.51 14.13
N LYS A 79 39.74 23.58 13.21
CA LYS A 79 41.08 23.07 12.90
C LYS A 79 41.87 24.15 12.15
N PRO A 80 43.16 24.36 12.50
CA PRO A 80 44.00 25.31 11.78
C PRO A 80 44.11 24.93 10.29
N ILE A 81 43.87 25.89 9.40
CA ILE A 81 44.12 25.74 7.96
C ILE A 81 45.63 25.75 7.75
N SER A 82 46.28 24.61 7.97
CA SER A 82 47.71 24.46 7.79
C SER A 82 48.07 24.51 6.29
N GLY A 83 49.00 25.40 5.89
CA GLY A 83 49.69 25.30 4.61
C GLY A 83 49.37 26.33 3.52
N ARG A 84 48.98 27.57 3.85
CA ARG A 84 49.02 28.65 2.84
C ARG A 84 50.44 29.19 2.69
N VAL A 85 51.10 28.82 1.59
CA VAL A 85 52.42 29.36 1.18
C VAL A 85 52.39 30.88 0.92
N SER A 86 51.19 31.48 0.87
CA SER A 86 50.96 32.89 0.58
C SER A 86 50.88 33.81 1.81
N ASP A 87 50.96 33.28 3.04
CA ASP A 87 50.81 34.08 4.25
C ASP A 87 51.87 33.68 5.31
N PRO A 88 52.87 34.54 5.62
CA PRO A 88 53.96 34.24 6.56
C PRO A 88 53.48 33.95 8.00
N ASP A 89 52.30 34.46 8.38
CA ASP A 89 51.67 34.23 9.69
C ASP A 89 50.80 32.95 9.71
N SER A 90 50.67 32.22 8.60
CA SER A 90 49.92 30.94 8.55
C SER A 90 50.54 29.80 9.36
N LEU A 91 51.75 30.01 9.91
CA LEU A 91 52.42 29.11 10.86
C LEU A 91 51.89 29.28 12.29
N VAL A 92 51.13 30.34 12.59
CA VAL A 92 50.48 30.53 13.89
C VAL A 92 49.18 29.74 13.90
N VAL A 93 49.23 28.58 14.55
CA VAL A 93 48.06 27.72 14.79
C VAL A 93 47.09 28.45 15.73
N HIS A 94 46.16 29.22 15.17
CA HIS A 94 44.99 29.73 15.89
C HIS A 94 43.89 28.65 15.92
N GLY A 95 44.20 27.48 16.47
CA GLY A 95 43.18 26.49 16.78
C GLY A 95 42.30 27.02 17.91
N ASN A 96 40.99 26.72 17.87
CA ASN A 96 40.10 26.95 19.00
C ASN A 96 39.87 25.63 19.76
N PRO A 97 40.74 25.27 20.72
CA PRO A 97 40.65 24.00 21.43
C PRO A 97 39.36 23.87 22.25
N GLU A 98 38.83 24.98 22.77
CA GLU A 98 37.55 24.98 23.49
C GLU A 98 36.37 24.71 22.52
N GLY A 99 36.41 25.29 21.32
CA GLY A 99 35.43 25.05 20.26
C GLY A 99 35.45 23.60 19.75
N ILE A 100 36.64 23.03 19.55
CA ILE A 100 36.81 21.61 19.19
C ILE A 100 36.24 20.71 20.29
N ARG A 101 36.62 20.95 21.54
CA ARG A 101 36.15 20.16 22.69
C ARG A 101 34.63 20.24 22.85
N ALA A 102 34.03 21.42 22.67
CA ALA A 102 32.58 21.58 22.73
C ALA A 102 31.85 20.78 21.62
N CYS A 103 32.43 20.69 20.42
CA CYS A 103 31.88 19.87 19.34
C CYS A 103 32.02 18.36 19.61
N GLU A 104 33.16 17.93 20.17
CA GLU A 104 33.37 16.53 20.58
C GLU A 104 32.42 16.12 21.71
N GLU A 105 32.21 16.98 22.71
CA GLU A 105 31.24 16.76 23.79
C GLU A 105 29.80 16.70 23.25
N TYR A 106 29.43 17.57 22.31
CA TYR A 106 28.13 17.51 21.64
C TYR A 106 27.94 16.22 20.84
N GLU A 107 28.96 15.78 20.08
CA GLU A 107 28.91 14.51 19.35
C GLU A 107 28.72 13.31 20.30
N ALA A 108 29.41 13.31 21.45
CA ALA A 108 29.26 12.26 22.46
C ALA A 108 27.84 12.21 23.03
N VAL A 109 27.24 13.37 23.34
CA VAL A 109 25.85 13.46 23.84
C VAL A 109 24.85 12.95 22.79
N VAL A 110 25.02 13.32 21.52
CA VAL A 110 24.11 12.87 20.45
C VAL A 110 24.22 11.36 20.22
N LYS A 111 25.43 10.78 20.33
CA LYS A 111 25.63 9.32 20.25
C LYS A 111 24.99 8.60 21.43
N ASP A 112 25.18 9.09 22.64
CA ASP A 112 24.54 8.52 23.83
C ASP A 112 23.00 8.57 23.73
N LEU A 113 22.47 9.68 23.20
CA LEU A 113 21.05 9.80 22.88
C LEU A 113 20.62 8.76 21.82
N GLN A 114 21.41 8.57 20.76
CA GLN A 114 21.12 7.57 19.72
C GLN A 114 21.05 6.16 20.31
N ASP A 115 22.02 5.78 21.14
CA ASP A 115 22.04 4.47 21.81
C ASP A 115 20.89 4.31 22.79
N THR A 116 20.50 5.39 23.48
CA THR A 116 19.38 5.41 24.42
C THR A 116 18.04 5.20 23.73
N ILE A 117 17.80 5.84 22.59
CA ILE A 117 16.51 5.75 21.89
C ILE A 117 16.43 4.56 20.92
N ALA A 118 17.55 3.97 20.54
CA ALA A 118 17.59 2.85 19.58
C ALA A 118 16.64 1.68 19.97
N PRO A 119 16.53 1.26 21.24
CA PRO A 119 15.59 0.22 21.65
C PRO A 119 14.11 0.61 21.46
N GLU A 120 13.76 1.88 21.68
CA GLU A 120 12.40 2.39 21.46
C GLU A 120 12.05 2.40 19.96
N LEU A 121 13.01 2.80 19.12
CA LEU A 121 12.86 2.77 17.67
C LEU A 121 12.75 1.33 17.12
N ASP A 122 13.53 0.39 17.65
CA ASP A 122 13.41 -1.04 17.29
C ASP A 122 12.06 -1.63 17.71
N MET A 123 11.52 -1.18 18.85
CA MET A 123 10.19 -1.57 19.29
C MET A 123 9.09 -1.07 18.36
N ILE A 124 9.20 0.15 17.84
CA ILE A 124 8.29 0.68 16.80
C ILE A 124 8.37 -0.17 15.52
N ASP A 125 9.58 -0.50 15.06
CA ASP A 125 9.76 -1.34 13.88
C ASP A 125 9.12 -2.72 14.07
N THR A 126 9.47 -3.40 15.15
CA THR A 126 9.05 -4.79 15.42
C THR A 126 7.57 -4.91 15.75
N ARG A 127 6.98 -3.93 16.45
CA ARG A 127 5.58 -4.01 16.91
C ARG A 127 4.59 -3.30 16.00
N ILE A 128 5.01 -2.36 15.17
CA ILE A 128 4.09 -1.57 14.33
C ILE A 128 4.41 -1.77 12.85
N VAL A 129 5.64 -1.49 12.43
CA VAL A 129 6.00 -1.48 11.00
C VAL A 129 5.92 -2.89 10.39
N ARG A 130 6.55 -3.89 11.01
CA ARG A 130 6.53 -5.27 10.49
C ARG A 130 5.12 -5.88 10.48
N PRO A 131 4.32 -5.80 11.55
CA PRO A 131 2.97 -6.33 11.52
C PRO A 131 2.07 -5.60 10.51
N ALA A 132 2.22 -4.27 10.36
CA ALA A 132 1.49 -3.53 9.33
C ALA A 132 1.89 -3.98 7.91
N ASN A 133 3.17 -4.29 7.68
CA ASN A 133 3.63 -4.86 6.41
C ASN A 133 3.00 -6.22 6.11
N GLU A 134 2.96 -7.12 7.09
CA GLU A 134 2.32 -8.43 6.93
C GLU A 134 0.83 -8.29 6.60
N LEU A 135 0.13 -7.38 7.29
CA LEU A 135 -1.27 -7.09 6.98
C LEU A 135 -1.42 -6.53 5.56
N LEU A 136 -0.58 -5.59 5.14
CA LEU A 136 -0.59 -5.04 3.77
C LEU A 136 -0.41 -6.15 2.72
N ASP A 137 0.40 -7.17 2.98
CA ASP A 137 0.59 -8.29 2.07
C ASP A 137 -0.66 -9.17 1.96
N VAL A 138 -1.36 -9.43 3.06
CA VAL A 138 -2.67 -10.09 3.06
C VAL A 138 -3.69 -9.28 2.27
N LEU A 139 -3.77 -7.96 2.53
CA LEU A 139 -4.68 -7.05 1.83
C LEU A 139 -4.40 -7.05 0.32
N LYS A 140 -3.14 -7.05 -0.12
CA LYS A 140 -2.77 -7.16 -1.55
C LYS A 140 -3.34 -8.43 -2.21
N VAL A 141 -3.36 -9.56 -1.50
CA VAL A 141 -3.91 -10.83 -2.04
C VAL A 141 -5.43 -10.73 -2.20
N ILE A 142 -6.13 -10.17 -1.21
CA ILE A 142 -7.58 -9.97 -1.25
C ILE A 142 -7.94 -8.97 -2.35
N ARG A 143 -7.22 -7.85 -2.47
CA ARG A 143 -7.37 -6.85 -3.54
C ARG A 143 -7.25 -7.48 -4.93
N LYS A 144 -6.27 -8.37 -5.15
CA LYS A 144 -6.14 -9.12 -6.41
C LYS A 144 -7.35 -10.01 -6.70
N THR A 145 -7.96 -10.57 -5.65
CA THR A 145 -9.16 -11.42 -5.76
C THR A 145 -10.40 -10.59 -6.06
N ALA A 146 -10.57 -9.43 -5.41
CA ALA A 146 -11.62 -8.47 -5.73
C ALA A 146 -11.54 -7.99 -7.20
N VAL A 147 -10.35 -7.67 -7.69
CA VAL A 147 -10.14 -7.32 -9.11
C VAL A 147 -10.52 -8.48 -10.05
N LYS A 148 -10.24 -9.74 -9.68
CA LYS A 148 -10.70 -10.90 -10.46
C LYS A 148 -12.22 -11.00 -10.47
N ARG A 149 -12.88 -10.81 -9.32
CA ARG A 149 -14.33 -10.78 -9.19
C ARG A 149 -14.95 -9.74 -10.10
N ASP A 150 -14.44 -8.50 -10.10
CA ASP A 150 -14.95 -7.42 -10.96
C ASP A 150 -14.78 -7.72 -12.45
N HIS A 151 -13.66 -8.34 -12.84
CA HIS A 151 -13.48 -8.81 -14.20
C HIS A 151 -14.49 -9.89 -14.60
N LYS A 152 -14.83 -10.81 -13.69
CA LYS A 152 -15.84 -11.84 -13.93
C LYS A 152 -17.24 -11.27 -13.98
N GLN A 153 -17.55 -10.29 -13.14
CA GLN A 153 -18.81 -9.55 -13.17
C GLN A 153 -19.01 -8.87 -14.53
N LEU A 154 -17.98 -8.20 -15.06
CA LEU A 154 -18.04 -7.56 -16.38
C LEU A 154 -18.26 -8.56 -17.52
N ASP A 155 -17.63 -9.73 -17.45
CA ASP A 155 -17.85 -10.80 -18.43
C ASP A 155 -19.29 -11.34 -18.33
N TYR A 156 -19.79 -11.58 -17.11
CA TYR A 156 -21.17 -12.00 -16.84
C TYR A 156 -22.20 -11.00 -17.38
N ASP A 157 -22.08 -9.72 -17.04
CA ASP A 157 -22.99 -8.67 -17.50
C ASP A 157 -22.96 -8.53 -19.03
N ARG A 158 -21.78 -8.70 -19.65
CA ARG A 158 -21.63 -8.72 -21.12
C ARG A 158 -22.39 -9.90 -21.73
N HIS A 159 -22.15 -11.12 -21.25
CA HIS A 159 -22.80 -12.33 -21.80
C HIS A 159 -24.31 -12.30 -21.61
N ARG A 160 -24.79 -11.82 -20.45
CA ARG A 160 -26.21 -11.61 -20.17
C ARG A 160 -26.84 -10.63 -21.16
N THR A 161 -26.16 -9.52 -21.42
CA THR A 161 -26.62 -8.51 -22.41
C THR A 161 -26.64 -9.09 -23.83
N THR A 162 -25.64 -9.89 -24.21
CA THR A 162 -25.58 -10.55 -25.52
C THR A 162 -26.71 -11.55 -25.70
N LEU A 163 -26.97 -12.41 -24.70
CA LEU A 163 -28.05 -13.38 -24.75
C LEU A 163 -29.41 -12.69 -24.87
N LYS A 164 -29.68 -11.68 -24.04
CA LYS A 164 -30.92 -10.90 -24.07
C LYS A 164 -31.20 -10.32 -25.47
N LYS A 165 -30.20 -9.70 -26.08
CA LYS A 165 -30.31 -9.14 -27.45
C LYS A 165 -30.60 -10.19 -28.52
N LEU A 166 -30.03 -11.39 -28.39
CA LEU A 166 -30.28 -12.50 -29.34
C LEU A 166 -31.68 -13.08 -29.15
N GLN A 167 -32.16 -13.17 -27.90
CA GLN A 167 -33.49 -13.67 -27.57
C GLN A 167 -34.61 -12.71 -28.01
N GLU A 168 -34.39 -11.40 -27.95
CA GLU A 168 -35.33 -10.34 -28.34
C GLU A 168 -35.50 -10.18 -29.88
N LYS A 169 -34.72 -10.89 -30.70
CA LYS A 169 -34.91 -10.88 -32.17
C LYS A 169 -36.26 -11.51 -32.54
N LYS A 170 -37.08 -10.77 -33.30
CA LYS A 170 -38.41 -11.19 -33.76
C LYS A 170 -38.36 -12.35 -34.79
N GLU A 171 -37.38 -12.33 -35.68
CA GLU A 171 -37.14 -13.41 -36.65
C GLU A 171 -35.80 -14.07 -36.31
N LYS A 172 -35.83 -15.38 -36.06
CA LYS A 172 -34.65 -16.17 -35.70
C LYS A 172 -34.31 -17.10 -36.86
N SER A 173 -33.10 -16.94 -37.39
CA SER A 173 -32.55 -17.90 -38.36
C SER A 173 -31.93 -19.10 -37.63
N ALA A 174 -31.70 -20.22 -38.32
CA ALA A 174 -30.93 -21.35 -37.78
C ALA A 174 -29.52 -20.94 -37.29
N LYS A 175 -28.95 -19.87 -37.87
CA LYS A 175 -27.68 -19.28 -37.42
C LYS A 175 -27.84 -18.56 -36.08
N ASP A 176 -28.97 -17.89 -35.85
CA ASP A 176 -29.28 -17.23 -34.58
C ASP A 176 -29.53 -18.25 -33.48
N GLU A 177 -30.19 -19.39 -33.76
CA GLU A 177 -30.36 -20.47 -32.78
C GLU A 177 -29.03 -21.03 -32.30
N LYS A 178 -28.09 -21.29 -33.22
CA LYS A 178 -26.73 -21.71 -32.86
C LYS A 178 -25.99 -20.63 -32.04
N ALA A 179 -26.21 -19.35 -32.35
CA ALA A 179 -25.62 -18.25 -31.61
C ALA A 179 -26.22 -18.10 -30.19
N ILE A 180 -27.52 -18.35 -30.03
CA ILE A 180 -28.22 -18.37 -28.75
C ILE A 180 -27.65 -19.49 -27.88
N TRP A 181 -27.56 -20.72 -28.41
CA TRP A 181 -27.01 -21.85 -27.65
C TRP A 181 -25.58 -21.58 -27.15
N LYS A 182 -24.75 -20.97 -28.00
CA LYS A 182 -23.40 -20.55 -27.60
C LYS A 182 -23.44 -19.46 -26.50
N ALA A 183 -24.30 -18.46 -26.65
CA ALA A 183 -24.42 -17.37 -25.68
C ALA A 183 -24.97 -17.86 -24.32
N GLU A 184 -25.83 -18.88 -24.31
CA GLU A 184 -26.31 -19.55 -23.09
C GLU A 184 -25.17 -20.28 -22.38
N SER A 185 -24.38 -21.07 -23.12
CA SER A 185 -23.21 -21.77 -22.56
C SER A 185 -22.15 -20.80 -22.02
N ASP A 186 -21.87 -19.72 -22.76
CA ASP A 186 -20.95 -18.66 -22.32
C ASP A 186 -21.48 -17.94 -21.06
N LEU A 187 -22.80 -17.67 -20.99
CA LEU A 187 -23.45 -17.07 -19.83
C LEU A 187 -23.33 -17.99 -18.60
N GLU A 188 -23.70 -19.26 -18.74
CA GLU A 188 -23.63 -20.24 -17.66
C GLU A 188 -22.21 -20.32 -17.07
N THR A 189 -21.20 -20.44 -17.94
CA THR A 189 -19.79 -20.44 -17.52
C THR A 189 -19.44 -19.16 -16.77
N SER A 190 -19.81 -17.99 -17.30
CA SER A 190 -19.50 -16.71 -16.66
C SER A 190 -20.23 -16.50 -15.33
N THR A 191 -21.44 -17.05 -15.18
CA THR A 191 -22.20 -17.05 -13.92
C THR A 191 -21.50 -17.88 -12.85
N GLN A 192 -21.06 -19.09 -13.19
CA GLN A 192 -20.31 -19.94 -12.25
C GLN A 192 -19.01 -19.27 -11.81
N GLU A 193 -18.23 -18.72 -12.76
CA GLU A 193 -16.98 -18.03 -12.45
C GLU A 193 -17.20 -16.77 -11.59
N TYR A 194 -18.24 -15.98 -11.87
CA TYR A 194 -18.59 -14.80 -11.08
C TYR A 194 -19.00 -15.18 -9.65
N ASN A 195 -19.95 -16.13 -9.52
CA ASN A 195 -20.45 -16.57 -8.22
C ASN A 195 -19.33 -17.13 -7.35
N TYR A 196 -18.43 -17.93 -7.92
CA TYR A 196 -17.27 -18.45 -7.20
C TYR A 196 -16.45 -17.35 -6.49
N PHE A 197 -16.08 -16.28 -7.20
CA PHE A 197 -15.31 -15.19 -6.58
C PHE A 197 -16.17 -14.29 -5.68
N ASN A 198 -17.44 -14.09 -6.04
CA ASN A 198 -18.35 -13.26 -5.27
C ASN A 198 -18.65 -13.86 -3.90
N ASP A 199 -18.93 -15.16 -3.87
CA ASP A 199 -19.25 -15.89 -2.64
C ASP A 199 -18.00 -16.07 -1.77
N LEU A 200 -16.84 -16.36 -2.40
CA LEU A 200 -15.55 -16.39 -1.71
C LEU A 200 -15.27 -15.06 -0.98
N LEU A 201 -15.43 -13.92 -1.65
CA LEU A 201 -15.18 -12.62 -1.02
C LEU A 201 -16.20 -12.29 0.08
N LYS A 202 -17.47 -12.70 -0.09
CA LYS A 202 -18.49 -12.55 0.94
C LYS A 202 -18.22 -13.39 2.18
N GLU A 203 -17.55 -14.53 2.03
CA GLU A 203 -17.16 -15.37 3.15
C GLU A 203 -15.90 -14.86 3.85
N GLU A 204 -14.89 -14.42 3.07
CA GLU A 204 -13.57 -14.07 3.60
C GLU A 204 -13.48 -12.64 4.16
N LEU A 205 -14.16 -11.66 3.56
CA LEU A 205 -14.09 -10.27 4.03
C LEU A 205 -14.60 -10.09 5.47
N PRO A 206 -15.72 -10.72 5.90
CA PRO A 206 -16.14 -10.66 7.30
C PRO A 206 -15.10 -11.22 8.27
N LYS A 207 -14.41 -12.31 7.90
CA LYS A 207 -13.34 -12.91 8.71
C LYS A 207 -12.16 -11.94 8.84
N LEU A 208 -11.75 -11.30 7.75
CA LEU A 208 -10.72 -10.26 7.75
C LEU A 208 -11.09 -9.13 8.71
N PHE A 209 -12.32 -8.61 8.67
CA PHE A 209 -12.77 -7.53 9.55
C PHE A 209 -12.86 -7.93 11.02
N HIS A 210 -12.98 -9.22 11.31
CA HIS A 210 -12.91 -9.70 12.68
C HIS A 210 -11.46 -9.72 13.18
N LEU A 211 -10.56 -10.30 12.39
CA LEU A 211 -9.12 -10.37 12.70
C LEU A 211 -8.47 -8.98 12.78
N GLU A 212 -8.94 -8.03 11.97
CA GLU A 212 -8.50 -6.64 12.01
C GLU A 212 -8.71 -6.00 13.38
N ARG A 213 -9.86 -6.24 14.02
CA ARG A 213 -10.14 -5.73 15.37
C ARG A 213 -9.18 -6.32 16.40
N GLU A 214 -8.89 -7.61 16.28
CA GLU A 214 -7.94 -8.31 17.16
C GLU A 214 -6.51 -7.83 16.95
N PHE A 215 -6.16 -7.48 15.71
CA PHE A 215 -4.85 -6.95 15.34
C PHE A 215 -4.61 -5.51 15.83
N ILE A 216 -5.63 -4.66 15.78
CA ILE A 216 -5.53 -3.25 16.17
C ILE A 216 -5.37 -3.07 17.69
N GLN A 217 -6.00 -3.93 18.48
CA GLN A 217 -6.03 -3.78 19.94
C GLN A 217 -4.63 -3.83 20.60
N PRO A 218 -3.72 -4.76 20.24
CA PRO A 218 -2.33 -4.77 20.72
C PRO A 218 -1.51 -3.55 20.27
N LEU A 219 -1.71 -3.04 19.04
CA LEU A 219 -0.97 -1.89 18.51
C LEU A 219 -1.20 -0.62 19.32
N PHE A 220 -2.44 -0.36 19.72
CA PHE A 220 -2.76 0.78 20.58
C PHE A 220 -2.21 0.62 21.99
N GLN A 221 -2.22 -0.61 22.53
CA GLN A 221 -1.70 -0.88 23.86
C GLN A 221 -0.17 -0.75 23.94
N SER A 222 0.57 -1.12 22.89
CA SER A 222 2.02 -0.92 22.86
C SER A 222 2.39 0.56 22.87
N ILE A 223 1.76 1.38 22.01
CA ILE A 223 2.05 2.81 21.89
C ILE A 223 1.66 3.57 23.18
N LEU A 224 0.48 3.31 23.73
CA LEU A 224 -0.03 4.05 24.90
C LEU A 224 0.69 3.67 26.21
N ARG A 225 1.31 2.48 26.27
CA ARG A 225 2.10 2.06 27.44
C ARG A 225 3.48 2.72 27.46
N GLU A 226 4.02 3.10 26.30
CA GLU A 226 5.29 3.83 26.17
C GLU A 226 5.13 5.33 26.40
N ALA A 227 3.93 5.89 26.18
CA ALA A 227 3.63 7.30 26.44
C ALA A 227 3.44 7.66 27.94
N ARG A 228 3.66 6.71 28.87
CA ARG A 228 3.56 6.89 30.32
C ARG A 228 4.89 6.63 31.00
#